data_AF-A0A3N7FL07-F1
#
_entry.id   AF-A0A3N7FL07-F1
#
_cell.length_a   1.000
_cell.length_b   1.000
_cell.length_c   1.000
_cell.angle_alpha   90.00
_cell.angle_beta   90.00
_cell.angle_gamma   90.00
#
_symmetry.space_group_name_H-M   'P 1'
#
loop_
_entity.id
_entity.type
_entity.pdbx_description
1 polymer ?
#
loop_
_entity_poly.entity_id
_entity_poly.type
_entity_poly.pdbx_seq_one_letter_code
_entity_poly.pdbx_strand_id
1 'polypeptide(L)'
;MRKLFLELVLDRISNAVSESTIHNQSTCSNSTVKVKGIEREIESLFPGVLVLLKEICNGEVTPWVKKICTSLGNKKRMKPKIATALQNIIKTSESHWLSKSMPIENWTAPPGAWFLLSEVSAYLSKAVNCEFLHYYWQILDKYRAAGEFKSPYPKEFVHEDVDDIESNSIAWAGDRVSLLQTISNVSVELPPEPAAELGHNLLR
;
A
#
# COMPACT_ATOMS: atom_id res chain seq x y z
N MET A 1 -13.61 15.00 -16.49
CA MET A 1 -12.66 14.61 -15.41
C MET A 1 -13.18 13.46 -14.52
N ARG A 2 -14.30 13.57 -13.79
CA ARG A 2 -14.78 12.50 -12.88
C ARG A 2 -15.07 11.13 -13.54
N LYS A 3 -15.72 11.13 -14.72
CA LYS A 3 -15.99 9.90 -15.50
C LYS A 3 -14.69 9.26 -15.99
N LEU A 4 -13.77 10.09 -16.50
CA LEU A 4 -12.44 9.66 -16.95
C LEU A 4 -11.62 9.06 -15.81
N PHE A 5 -11.62 9.64 -14.61
CA PHE A 5 -10.91 9.06 -13.46
C PHE A 5 -11.50 7.70 -13.05
N LEU A 6 -12.83 7.57 -13.05
CA LEU A 6 -13.48 6.30 -12.78
C LEU A 6 -13.05 5.23 -13.80
N GLU A 7 -13.08 5.54 -15.10
CA GLU A 7 -12.79 4.59 -16.18
C GLU A 7 -11.30 4.28 -16.33
N LEU A 8 -10.44 5.30 -16.24
CA LEU A 8 -9.01 5.17 -16.53
C LEU A 8 -8.16 4.80 -15.31
N VAL A 9 -8.64 5.07 -14.09
CA VAL A 9 -7.90 4.79 -12.87
C VAL A 9 -8.61 3.71 -12.07
N LEU A 10 -9.82 3.98 -11.58
CA LEU A 10 -10.49 3.09 -10.63
C LEU A 10 -10.93 1.76 -11.27
N ASP A 11 -11.47 1.79 -12.49
CA ASP A 11 -11.86 0.58 -13.21
C ASP A 11 -10.64 -0.23 -13.64
N ARG A 12 -9.52 0.42 -14.01
CA ARG A 12 -8.25 -0.29 -14.28
C ARG A 12 -7.72 -0.99 -13.04
N ILE A 13 -7.64 -0.31 -11.91
CA ILE A 13 -7.22 -0.90 -10.62
C ILE A 13 -8.16 -2.05 -10.26
N SER A 14 -9.47 -1.85 -10.40
CA SER A 14 -10.48 -2.88 -10.13
C SER A 14 -10.34 -4.12 -11.02
N ASN A 15 -9.73 -4.01 -12.20
CA ASN A 15 -9.57 -5.12 -13.15
C ASN A 15 -8.17 -5.74 -13.14
N ALA A 16 -7.17 -5.03 -12.62
CA ALA A 16 -5.78 -5.46 -12.49
C ALA A 16 -5.61 -6.82 -11.80
N VAL A 17 -6.59 -7.20 -10.98
CA VAL A 17 -6.55 -8.39 -10.11
C VAL A 17 -7.36 -9.56 -10.69
N SER A 18 -8.01 -9.39 -11.85
CA SER A 18 -8.77 -10.48 -12.50
C SER A 18 -7.94 -11.37 -13.41
N GLU A 19 -6.69 -11.02 -13.73
CA GLU A 19 -5.81 -11.80 -14.63
C GLU A 19 -4.61 -12.44 -13.93
N SER A 20 -4.39 -12.19 -12.63
CA SER A 20 -3.37 -12.90 -11.86
C SER A 20 -3.84 -14.32 -11.56
N THR A 21 -3.82 -15.17 -12.58
CA THR A 21 -3.84 -16.61 -12.37
C THR A 21 -2.61 -16.91 -11.52
N ILE A 22 -2.90 -17.39 -10.31
CA ILE A 22 -1.93 -17.94 -9.36
C ILE A 22 -1.35 -19.19 -10.03
N HIS A 23 -0.43 -19.01 -10.98
CA HIS A 23 0.43 -20.07 -11.42
C HIS A 23 1.78 -19.87 -10.74
N ASN A 24 1.97 -20.69 -9.72
CA ASN A 24 3.24 -21.05 -9.14
C ASN A 24 4.32 -21.14 -10.22
N GLN A 25 5.11 -20.09 -10.37
CA GLN A 25 6.43 -20.20 -10.98
C GLN A 25 7.44 -19.66 -9.99
N SER A 26 7.58 -20.41 -8.90
CA SER A 26 8.82 -20.43 -8.12
C SER A 26 9.90 -21.01 -9.03
N THR A 27 10.61 -20.14 -9.75
CA THR A 27 11.96 -20.45 -10.20
C THR A 27 12.88 -19.63 -9.32
N CYS A 28 13.25 -20.24 -8.20
CA CYS A 28 14.28 -19.74 -7.29
C CYS A 28 15.59 -19.63 -8.08
N SER A 29 15.86 -18.42 -8.57
CA SER A 29 17.15 -18.06 -9.14
C SER A 29 17.86 -17.24 -8.08
N ASN A 30 18.87 -17.84 -7.44
CA ASN A 30 19.76 -17.21 -6.46
C ASN A 30 20.64 -16.13 -7.12
N SER A 31 20.02 -15.12 -7.71
CA SER A 31 20.70 -13.89 -8.10
C SER A 31 20.43 -12.86 -7.01
N THR A 32 21.44 -12.08 -6.66
CA THR A 32 21.30 -10.85 -5.88
C THR A 32 20.40 -9.89 -6.66
N VAL A 33 19.07 -10.05 -6.53
CA VAL A 33 18.09 -9.21 -7.20
C VAL A 33 18.12 -7.86 -6.51
N LYS A 34 18.59 -6.83 -7.23
CA LYS A 34 18.51 -5.43 -6.78
C LYS A 34 17.03 -5.03 -6.63
N VAL A 35 16.70 -4.05 -5.79
CA VAL A 35 15.34 -3.50 -5.60
C VAL A 35 14.64 -3.20 -6.95
N LYS A 36 15.36 -2.64 -7.92
CA LYS A 36 14.89 -2.39 -9.30
C LYS A 36 14.46 -3.65 -10.09
N GLY A 37 14.89 -4.83 -9.68
CA GLY A 37 14.44 -6.12 -10.23
C GLY A 37 13.07 -6.51 -9.66
N ILE A 38 12.89 -6.33 -8.36
CA ILE A 38 11.62 -6.58 -7.64
C ILE A 38 10.52 -5.67 -8.20
N GLU A 39 10.80 -4.38 -8.38
CA GLU A 39 9.83 -3.44 -8.97
C GLU A 39 9.36 -3.86 -10.36
N ARG A 40 10.28 -4.36 -11.21
CA ARG A 40 9.93 -4.86 -12.56
C ARG A 40 9.10 -6.13 -12.52
N GLU A 41 9.40 -7.03 -11.59
CA GLU A 41 8.61 -8.25 -11.39
C GLU A 41 7.19 -7.91 -10.92
N ILE A 42 7.03 -6.96 -9.99
CA ILE A 42 5.70 -6.51 -9.55
C ILE A 42 4.96 -5.76 -10.68
N GLU A 43 5.65 -4.94 -11.48
CA GLU A 43 5.05 -4.27 -12.65
C GLU A 43 4.51 -5.28 -13.67
N SER A 44 5.15 -6.45 -13.81
CA SER A 44 4.63 -7.53 -14.67
C SER A 44 3.32 -8.15 -14.14
N LEU A 45 3.10 -8.12 -12.82
CA LEU A 45 1.88 -8.59 -12.18
C LEU A 45 0.74 -7.57 -12.28
N PHE A 46 1.08 -6.27 -12.35
CA PHE A 46 0.10 -5.19 -12.43
C PHE A 46 0.45 -4.16 -13.53
N PRO A 47 0.42 -4.55 -14.82
CA PRO A 47 0.90 -3.70 -15.91
C PRO A 47 0.22 -2.33 -15.96
N GLY A 48 1.02 -1.26 -15.83
CA GLY A 48 0.58 0.13 -15.89
C GLY A 48 -0.19 0.63 -14.67
N VAL A 49 -0.50 -0.24 -13.70
CA VAL A 49 -1.27 0.12 -12.51
C VAL A 49 -0.37 0.79 -11.46
N LEU A 50 0.86 0.29 -11.28
CA LEU A 50 1.78 0.90 -10.31
C LEU A 50 2.18 2.31 -10.76
N VAL A 51 2.39 2.50 -12.06
CA VAL A 51 2.60 3.82 -12.66
C VAL A 51 1.42 4.75 -12.34
N LEU A 52 0.18 4.29 -12.54
CA LEU A 52 -1.00 5.10 -12.21
C LEU A 52 -1.07 5.44 -10.71
N LEU A 53 -0.79 4.48 -9.83
CA LEU A 53 -0.79 4.68 -8.38
C LEU A 53 0.27 5.72 -7.96
N LYS A 54 1.46 5.68 -8.56
CA LYS A 54 2.53 6.65 -8.33
C LYS A 54 2.12 8.06 -8.76
N GLU A 55 1.46 8.20 -9.92
CA GLU A 55 1.05 9.51 -10.43
C GLU A 55 -0.09 10.14 -9.58
N ILE A 56 -1.02 9.34 -9.07
CA ILE A 56 -2.14 9.88 -8.28
C ILE A 56 -1.73 10.38 -6.88
N CYS A 57 -0.61 9.90 -6.35
CA CYS A 57 -0.08 10.36 -5.06
C CYS A 57 0.96 11.50 -5.20
N ASN A 58 1.10 12.08 -6.39
CA ASN A 58 1.85 13.32 -6.57
C ASN A 58 1.19 14.46 -5.77
N GLY A 59 1.98 15.29 -5.09
CA GLY A 59 1.47 16.40 -4.26
C GLY A 59 0.56 17.39 -5.00
N GLU A 60 0.80 17.60 -6.30
CA GLU A 60 -0.02 18.48 -7.13
C GLU A 60 -1.36 17.85 -7.54
N VAL A 61 -1.39 16.51 -7.66
CA VAL A 61 -2.53 15.72 -8.13
C VAL A 61 -3.43 15.28 -6.97
N THR A 62 -2.82 15.02 -5.82
CA THR A 62 -3.47 14.48 -4.61
C THR A 62 -4.76 15.22 -4.23
N PRO A 63 -4.81 16.57 -4.14
CA PRO A 63 -6.04 17.29 -3.78
C PRO A 63 -7.20 17.04 -4.76
N TRP A 64 -6.89 16.83 -6.04
CA TRP A 64 -7.88 16.53 -7.07
C TRP A 64 -8.40 15.10 -6.94
N VAL A 65 -7.50 14.16 -6.64
CA VAL A 65 -7.88 12.75 -6.38
C VAL A 65 -8.85 12.69 -5.20
N LYS A 66 -8.55 13.36 -4.08
CA LYS A 66 -9.46 13.45 -2.93
C LYS A 66 -10.84 13.98 -3.33
N LYS A 67 -10.88 15.13 -4.03
CA LYS A 67 -12.15 15.74 -4.51
C LYS A 67 -12.94 14.80 -5.43
N ILE A 68 -12.25 14.07 -6.31
CA ILE A 68 -12.90 13.13 -7.23
C ILE A 68 -13.42 11.92 -6.46
N CYS A 69 -12.62 11.33 -5.56
CA CYS A 69 -13.03 10.25 -4.68
C CYS A 69 -14.25 10.64 -3.85
N THR A 70 -14.22 11.81 -3.19
CA THR A 70 -15.38 12.34 -2.46
C THR A 70 -16.60 12.47 -3.34
N SER A 71 -16.45 13.04 -4.55
CA SER A 71 -17.58 13.21 -5.46
C SER A 71 -18.14 11.89 -5.99
N LEU A 72 -17.31 10.87 -6.21
CA LEU A 72 -17.74 9.56 -6.71
C LEU A 72 -18.37 8.72 -5.58
N GLY A 73 -17.78 8.79 -4.39
CA GLY A 73 -18.25 8.15 -3.17
C GLY A 73 -19.61 8.65 -2.71
N ASN A 74 -19.79 9.98 -2.64
CA ASN A 74 -21.09 10.60 -2.31
C ASN A 74 -22.19 10.21 -3.30
N LYS A 75 -21.81 9.91 -4.56
CA LYS A 75 -22.74 9.44 -5.59
C LYS A 75 -22.91 7.92 -5.62
N LYS A 76 -22.28 7.18 -4.70
CA LYS A 76 -22.27 5.71 -4.63
C LYS A 76 -21.86 5.04 -5.95
N ARG A 77 -20.91 5.66 -6.67
CA ARG A 77 -20.44 5.17 -7.99
C ARG A 77 -19.17 4.32 -7.92
N MET A 78 -18.62 4.14 -6.72
CA MET A 78 -17.43 3.30 -6.50
C MET A 78 -17.84 1.83 -6.33
N LYS A 79 -17.02 0.93 -6.88
CA LYS A 79 -17.21 -0.52 -6.76
C LYS A 79 -16.39 -1.04 -5.58
N PRO A 80 -16.93 -1.90 -4.69
CA PRO A 80 -16.18 -2.57 -3.63
C PRO A 80 -14.88 -3.24 -4.10
N LYS A 81 -14.89 -3.78 -5.33
CA LYS A 81 -13.73 -4.42 -5.98
C LYS A 81 -12.48 -3.53 -6.04
N ILE A 82 -12.64 -2.19 -6.02
CA ILE A 82 -11.52 -1.25 -5.96
C ILE A 82 -10.73 -1.44 -4.65
N ALA A 83 -11.42 -1.46 -3.50
CA ALA A 83 -10.78 -1.63 -2.20
C ALA A 83 -10.13 -3.02 -2.07
N THR A 84 -10.79 -4.07 -2.58
CA THR A 84 -10.21 -5.42 -2.63
C THR A 84 -8.96 -5.47 -3.51
N ALA A 85 -8.99 -4.82 -4.67
CA ALA A 85 -7.84 -4.78 -5.57
C ALA A 85 -6.63 -4.08 -4.95
N LEU A 86 -6.85 -2.94 -4.28
CA LEU A 86 -5.78 -2.21 -3.59
C LEU A 86 -5.16 -3.04 -2.45
N GLN A 87 -5.97 -3.73 -1.65
CA GLN A 87 -5.47 -4.65 -0.63
C GLN A 87 -4.63 -5.77 -1.24
N ASN A 88 -5.04 -6.32 -2.39
CA ASN A 88 -4.29 -7.37 -3.07
C ASN A 88 -2.98 -6.86 -3.65
N ILE A 89 -2.93 -5.66 -4.23
CA ILE A 89 -1.68 -5.04 -4.70
C ILE A 89 -0.67 -4.92 -3.56
N ILE A 90 -1.12 -4.43 -2.40
CA ILE A 90 -0.27 -4.30 -1.19
C ILE A 90 0.24 -5.70 -0.75
N LYS A 91 -0.65 -6.68 -0.58
CA LYS A 91 -0.28 -8.05 -0.20
C LYS A 91 0.67 -8.73 -1.18
N THR A 92 0.43 -8.57 -2.48
CA THR A 92 1.26 -9.15 -3.52
C THR A 92 2.65 -8.52 -3.51
N SER A 93 2.74 -7.19 -3.36
CA SER A 93 4.03 -6.50 -3.27
C SER A 93 4.86 -6.96 -2.08
N GLU A 94 4.23 -7.14 -0.91
CA GLU A 94 4.88 -7.67 0.28
C GLU A 94 5.31 -9.13 0.10
N SER A 95 4.40 -9.99 -0.35
CA SER A 95 4.70 -11.41 -0.58
C SER A 95 5.87 -11.57 -1.54
N HIS A 96 5.93 -10.71 -2.56
CA HIS A 96 7.02 -10.69 -3.52
C HIS A 96 8.33 -10.21 -2.89
N TRP A 97 8.31 -9.17 -2.07
CA TRP A 97 9.47 -8.70 -1.29
C TRP A 97 10.04 -9.80 -0.38
N LEU A 98 9.17 -10.46 0.39
CA LEU A 98 9.55 -11.56 1.29
C LEU A 98 10.06 -12.79 0.53
N SER A 99 9.53 -13.06 -0.68
CA SER A 99 10.01 -14.18 -1.51
C SER A 99 11.46 -14.03 -1.95
N LYS A 100 11.98 -12.79 -1.95
CA LYS A 100 13.39 -12.47 -2.25
C LYS A 100 14.24 -12.39 -0.99
N SER A 101 13.70 -12.82 0.16
CA SER A 101 14.35 -12.78 1.47
C SER A 101 14.80 -11.37 1.89
N MET A 102 14.09 -10.35 1.41
CA MET A 102 14.38 -8.98 1.76
C MET A 102 13.82 -8.65 3.15
N PRO A 103 14.53 -7.84 3.97
CA PRO A 103 14.07 -7.43 5.30
C PRO A 103 12.79 -6.61 5.20
N ILE A 104 11.77 -6.99 5.98
CA ILE A 104 10.44 -6.35 5.97
C ILE A 104 10.48 -4.91 6.49
N GLU A 105 11.51 -4.55 7.27
CA GLU A 105 11.79 -3.21 7.75
C GLU A 105 12.02 -2.21 6.62
N ASN A 106 12.53 -2.70 5.49
CA ASN A 106 12.83 -1.91 4.30
C ASN A 106 11.71 -1.99 3.25
N TRP A 107 10.63 -2.71 3.54
CA TRP A 107 9.51 -2.83 2.62
C TRP A 107 8.59 -1.61 2.73
N THR A 108 8.25 -1.04 1.58
CA THR A 108 7.17 -0.06 1.44
C THR A 108 6.15 -0.57 0.44
N ALA A 109 4.88 -0.21 0.62
CA ALA A 109 3.86 -0.53 -0.38
C ALA A 109 4.13 0.26 -1.68
N PRO A 110 3.55 -0.16 -2.82
CA PRO A 110 3.64 0.61 -4.05
C PRO A 110 3.14 2.05 -3.83
N PRO A 111 3.88 3.06 -4.29
CA PRO A 111 3.52 4.46 -4.08
C PRO A 111 2.08 4.74 -4.45
N GLY A 112 1.33 5.35 -3.53
CA GLY A 112 -0.07 5.74 -3.73
C GLY A 112 -1.11 4.65 -3.47
N ALA A 113 -0.71 3.40 -3.21
CA ALA A 113 -1.64 2.32 -2.88
C ALA A 113 -2.38 2.59 -1.55
N TRP A 114 -1.64 2.90 -0.48
CA TRP A 114 -2.24 3.27 0.82
C TRP A 114 -3.04 4.56 0.74
N PHE A 115 -2.51 5.57 0.05
CA PHE A 115 -3.22 6.82 -0.20
C PHE A 115 -4.59 6.56 -0.82
N LEU A 116 -4.66 5.89 -1.96
CA LEU A 116 -5.93 5.66 -2.63
C LEU A 116 -6.86 4.77 -1.79
N LEU A 117 -6.33 3.75 -1.10
CA LEU A 117 -7.11 2.91 -0.19
C LEU A 117 -7.76 3.74 0.93
N SER A 118 -7.02 4.70 1.49
CA SER A 118 -7.53 5.62 2.51
C SER A 118 -8.66 6.49 1.98
N GLU A 119 -8.56 6.98 0.74
CA GLU A 119 -9.60 7.83 0.13
C GLU A 119 -10.87 7.05 -0.23
N VAL A 120 -10.74 5.81 -0.72
CA VAL A 120 -11.92 5.01 -1.11
C VAL A 120 -12.57 4.31 0.09
N SER A 121 -11.82 4.04 1.17
CA SER A 121 -12.35 3.37 2.37
C SER A 121 -13.42 4.17 3.11
N ALA A 122 -13.42 5.50 2.98
CA ALA A 122 -14.49 6.36 3.50
C ALA A 122 -15.88 6.01 2.91
N TYR A 123 -15.91 5.36 1.74
CA TYR A 123 -17.12 5.00 1.01
C TYR A 123 -17.30 3.49 0.83
N LEU A 124 -16.21 2.73 0.98
CA LEU A 124 -16.14 1.29 0.77
C LEU A 124 -15.64 0.55 2.03
N SER A 125 -15.93 1.08 3.22
CA SER A 125 -15.50 0.54 4.52
C SER A 125 -15.72 -0.97 4.65
N LYS A 126 -16.91 -1.45 4.25
CA LYS A 126 -17.31 -2.87 4.29
C LYS A 126 -16.49 -3.79 3.38
N ALA A 127 -15.76 -3.24 2.41
CA ALA A 127 -14.90 -3.98 1.49
C ALA A 127 -13.45 -4.05 1.97
N VAL A 128 -13.10 -3.35 3.04
CA VAL A 128 -11.77 -3.35 3.64
C VAL A 128 -11.73 -4.39 4.76
N ASN A 129 -10.77 -5.30 4.68
CA ASN A 129 -10.62 -6.37 5.67
C ASN A 129 -9.90 -5.81 6.92
N CYS A 130 -10.49 -6.00 8.10
CA CYS A 130 -9.91 -5.54 9.37
C CYS A 130 -8.65 -6.30 9.79
N GLU A 131 -8.59 -7.62 9.54
CA GLU A 131 -7.39 -8.43 9.78
C GLU A 131 -6.22 -7.94 8.92
N PHE A 132 -6.50 -7.53 7.67
CA PHE A 132 -5.52 -6.88 6.80
C PHE A 132 -4.98 -5.59 7.43
N LEU A 133 -5.85 -4.71 7.91
CA LEU A 133 -5.41 -3.45 8.52
C LEU A 133 -4.61 -3.68 9.80
N HIS A 134 -5.04 -4.64 10.62
CA HIS A 134 -4.35 -5.00 11.84
C HIS A 134 -2.94 -5.55 11.57
N TYR A 135 -2.82 -6.44 10.59
CA TYR A 135 -1.53 -6.98 10.16
C TYR A 135 -0.55 -5.87 9.75
N TYR A 136 -0.97 -4.97 8.87
CA TYR A 136 -0.08 -3.89 8.41
C TYR A 136 0.16 -2.80 9.45
N TRP A 137 -0.75 -2.61 10.40
CA TRP A 137 -0.49 -1.75 11.55
C TRP A 137 0.66 -2.29 12.39
N GLN A 138 0.64 -3.59 12.68
CA GLN A 138 1.73 -4.21 13.44
C GLN A 138 3.07 -4.12 12.71
N ILE A 139 3.09 -4.30 11.39
CA ILE A 139 4.31 -4.12 10.59
C ILE A 139 4.79 -2.68 10.67
N LEU A 140 3.94 -1.72 10.28
CA LEU A 140 4.36 -0.33 10.20
C LEU A 140 4.68 0.27 11.58
N ASP A 141 4.07 -0.21 12.67
CA ASP A 141 4.31 0.32 14.01
C ASP A 141 5.49 -0.37 14.74
N LYS A 142 5.62 -1.70 14.67
CA LYS A 142 6.67 -2.45 15.39
C LYS A 142 8.08 -2.10 14.94
N TYR A 143 8.29 -1.76 13.66
CA TYR A 143 9.63 -1.46 13.15
C TYR A 143 10.13 -0.06 13.53
N ARG A 144 9.32 0.75 14.25
CA ARG A 144 9.82 1.92 14.99
C ARG A 144 10.50 1.52 16.31
N ALA A 145 9.97 0.52 17.02
CA ALA A 145 10.47 0.14 18.35
C ALA A 145 11.82 -0.60 18.29
N ALA A 146 12.11 -1.30 17.19
CA ALA A 146 13.40 -1.94 16.95
C ALA A 146 14.47 -0.96 16.41
N GLY A 147 14.10 0.28 16.13
CA GLY A 147 14.91 1.29 15.44
C GLY A 147 15.47 2.39 16.35
N GLU A 148 16.21 2.03 17.41
CA GLU A 148 17.44 2.81 17.61
C GLU A 148 18.31 2.51 16.39
N PHE A 149 18.48 3.48 15.51
CA PHE A 149 19.27 3.35 14.28
C PHE A 149 20.76 3.17 14.64
N LYS A 150 21.13 1.99 15.12
CA LYS A 150 22.52 1.54 15.25
C LYS A 150 22.78 0.59 14.09
N SER A 151 23.28 1.15 13.00
CA SER A 151 23.89 0.36 11.94
C SER A 151 25.02 -0.51 12.53
N PRO A 152 25.01 -1.85 12.37
CA PRO A 152 26.07 -2.71 12.92
C PRO A 152 27.34 -2.79 12.07
N TYR A 153 27.48 -2.01 10.99
CA TYR A 153 28.60 -2.15 10.06
C TYR A 153 29.48 -0.90 9.99
N PRO A 154 30.82 -1.02 10.11
CA PRO A 154 31.74 0.08 9.84
C PRO A 154 31.59 0.49 8.36
N LYS A 155 31.42 1.78 8.12
CA LYS A 155 31.44 2.42 6.80
C LYS A 155 32.81 2.22 6.16
N GLU A 156 32.94 1.17 5.36
CA GLU A 156 34.01 1.07 4.36
C GLU A 156 33.51 0.19 3.22
N PHE A 157 32.69 0.76 2.35
CA PHE A 157 32.73 0.58 0.90
C PHE A 157 31.85 1.66 0.27
N VAL A 158 32.37 2.22 -0.81
CA VAL A 158 32.05 3.56 -1.32
C VAL A 158 31.01 3.49 -2.45
N HIS A 159 30.08 4.47 -2.42
CA HIS A 159 29.15 5.00 -3.45
C HIS A 159 27.72 4.41 -3.62
N GLU A 160 26.75 5.35 -3.61
CA GLU A 160 25.27 5.28 -3.84
C GLU A 160 24.49 4.56 -2.70
N ASP A 161 23.55 5.12 -1.93
CA ASP A 161 22.57 6.19 -2.09
C ASP A 161 22.28 6.83 -0.71
N VAL A 162 22.55 8.13 -0.53
CA VAL A 162 22.08 8.85 0.68
C VAL A 162 20.63 9.32 0.52
N ASP A 163 20.16 9.45 -0.73
CA ASP A 163 18.79 9.86 -1.08
C ASP A 163 17.74 8.76 -0.86
N ASP A 164 18.13 7.49 -0.89
CA ASP A 164 17.19 6.35 -0.76
C ASP A 164 16.70 6.17 0.69
N ILE A 165 17.58 6.41 1.68
CA ILE A 165 17.24 6.26 3.10
C ILE A 165 16.25 7.35 3.56
N GLU A 166 16.43 8.60 3.12
CA GLU A 166 15.53 9.71 3.46
C GLU A 166 14.18 9.61 2.72
N SER A 167 14.20 9.19 1.45
CA SER A 167 12.99 8.97 0.65
C SER A 167 12.11 7.85 1.22
N ASN A 168 12.73 6.77 1.70
CA ASN A 168 12.01 5.66 2.35
C ASN A 168 11.37 6.09 3.68
N SER A 169 12.01 7.01 4.43
CA SER A 169 11.46 7.55 5.67
C SER A 169 10.18 8.40 5.44
N ILE A 170 10.18 9.25 4.40
CA ILE A 170 9.03 10.09 4.05
C ILE A 170 7.87 9.26 3.50
N ALA A 171 8.15 8.30 2.61
CA ALA A 171 7.14 7.42 2.03
C ALA A 171 6.44 6.58 3.12
N TRP A 172 7.21 6.01 4.04
CA TRP A 172 6.70 5.25 5.19
C TRP A 172 5.76 6.08 6.09
N ALA A 173 6.12 7.34 6.37
CA ALA A 173 5.29 8.21 7.21
C ALA A 173 3.93 8.51 6.54
N GLY A 174 3.94 8.72 5.22
CA GLY A 174 2.72 8.88 4.43
C GLY A 174 1.83 7.64 4.46
N ASP A 175 2.41 6.47 4.23
CA ASP A 175 1.72 5.18 4.28
C ASP A 175 1.07 4.93 5.64
N ARG A 176 1.77 5.25 6.74
CA ARG A 176 1.23 5.14 8.10
C ARG A 176 0.03 6.05 8.32
N VAL A 177 0.08 7.31 7.87
CA VAL A 177 -1.06 8.24 7.97
C VAL A 177 -2.24 7.70 7.18
N SER A 178 -2.02 7.22 5.96
CA SER A 178 -3.07 6.64 5.13
C SER A 178 -3.65 5.35 5.71
N LEU A 179 -2.83 4.48 6.32
CA LEU A 179 -3.31 3.31 7.04
C LEU A 179 -4.18 3.71 8.23
N LEU A 180 -3.73 4.65 9.07
CA LEU A 180 -4.50 5.16 10.21
C LEU A 180 -5.83 5.78 9.78
N GLN A 181 -5.83 6.54 8.68
CA GLN A 181 -7.06 7.08 8.11
C GLN A 181 -7.99 5.97 7.63
N THR A 182 -7.45 4.91 7.01
CA THR A 182 -8.24 3.74 6.57
C THR A 182 -8.86 3.03 7.76
N ILE A 183 -8.09 2.81 8.82
CA ILE A 183 -8.54 2.23 10.09
C ILE A 183 -9.66 3.09 10.69
N SER A 184 -9.47 4.41 10.75
CA SER A 184 -10.49 5.34 11.22
C SER A 184 -11.78 5.23 10.42
N ASN A 185 -11.70 5.15 9.09
CA ASN A 185 -12.88 5.04 8.22
C ASN A 185 -13.66 3.73 8.43
N VAL A 186 -12.95 2.62 8.64
CA VAL A 186 -13.56 1.30 8.86
C VAL A 186 -14.16 1.19 10.27
N SER A 187 -13.53 1.79 11.26
CA SER A 187 -13.95 1.72 12.67
C SER A 187 -15.36 2.28 12.92
N VAL A 188 -15.81 3.25 12.12
CA VAL A 188 -17.16 3.84 12.24
C VAL A 188 -18.26 2.83 11.91
N GLU A 189 -17.95 1.81 11.11
CA GLU A 189 -18.89 0.80 10.63
C GLU A 189 -18.75 -0.53 11.37
N LEU A 190 -17.81 -0.63 12.31
CA LEU A 190 -17.60 -1.82 13.12
C LEU A 190 -18.63 -1.88 14.26
N PRO A 191 -19.13 -3.08 14.58
CA PRO A 191 -19.84 -3.29 15.83
C PRO A 191 -18.94 -2.94 17.04
N PRO A 192 -19.53 -2.65 18.21
CA PRO A 192 -18.79 -2.17 19.38
C PRO A 192 -17.64 -3.07 19.82
N GLU A 193 -17.80 -4.40 19.72
CA GLU A 193 -16.78 -5.38 20.12
C GLU A 193 -15.53 -5.35 19.22
N PRO A 194 -15.63 -5.52 17.87
CA PRO A 194 -14.49 -5.33 16.96
C PRO A 194 -13.87 -3.93 17.00
N ALA A 195 -14.68 -2.89 17.20
CA ALA A 195 -14.19 -1.52 17.32
C ALA A 195 -13.36 -1.33 18.60
N ALA A 196 -13.78 -1.91 19.72
CA ALA A 196 -13.04 -1.89 20.98
C ALA A 196 -11.75 -2.71 20.89
N GLU A 197 -11.77 -3.87 20.25
CA GLU A 197 -10.56 -4.69 20.01
C GLU A 197 -9.54 -3.93 19.14
N LEU A 198 -10.01 -3.31 18.05
CA LEU A 198 -9.18 -2.49 17.17
C LEU A 198 -8.60 -1.29 17.93
N GLY A 199 -9.43 -0.57 18.70
CA GLY A 199 -8.98 0.56 19.53
C GLY A 199 -7.95 0.16 20.60
N HIS A 200 -8.16 -0.97 21.28
CA HIS A 200 -7.21 -1.50 22.26
C HIS A 200 -5.86 -1.89 21.63
N ASN A 201 -5.86 -2.44 20.41
CA ASN A 201 -4.64 -2.84 19.72
C ASN A 201 -3.87 -1.66 19.11
N LEU A 202 -4.54 -0.55 18.81
CA LEU A 202 -3.89 0.69 18.33
C LEU A 202 -3.20 1.49 19.44
N LEU A 203 -3.67 1.36 20.68
CA LEU A 203 -3.22 2.13 21.84
C LEU A 203 -2.22 1.40 22.75
N ARG A 204 -1.81 0.19 22.36
CA ARG A 204 -0.85 -0.64 23.09
C ARG A 204 0.56 -0.41 22.54
#